data_AF-A0A9X8Y838-F1
#
_entry.id   AF-A0A9X8Y838-F1
#
_cell.length_a   1.000
_cell.length_b   1.000
_cell.length_c   1.000
_cell.angle_alpha   90.00
_cell.angle_beta   90.00
_cell.angle_gamma   90.00
#
_symmetry.space_group_name_H-M   'P 1'
#
loop_
_entity.id
_entity.type
_entity.pdbx_description
1 polymer ?
#
loop_
_entity_poly.entity_id
_entity_poly.type
_entity_poly.pdbx_seq_one_letter_code
_entity_poly.pdbx_strand_id
1 'polypeptide(L)'
;MSNCSLQPYERTEWIDHLVDIITGAIIQQGTPINQRRLNNIEHGVEDVTNEVIGHCQELASMRTDLQTLKDAALNNMTNNVFVVSFDGLDSLDIQKGIFDQTMKRVYA
;
A
#
# COMPACT_ATOMS: atom_id res chain seq x y z
N MET A 1 -3.27 13.58 -6.67
CA MET A 1 -4.08 12.45 -6.19
C MET A 1 -3.61 12.15 -4.78
N SER A 2 -4.52 11.96 -3.81
CA SER A 2 -4.11 11.60 -2.45
C SER A 2 -3.57 10.18 -2.49
N ASN A 3 -2.24 10.05 -2.58
CA ASN A 3 -1.57 8.77 -2.51
C ASN A 3 -1.99 8.08 -1.21
N CYS A 4 -2.43 6.84 -1.33
CA CYS A 4 -2.57 5.99 -0.16
C CYS A 4 -1.18 5.87 0.47
N SER A 5 -0.96 6.55 1.59
CA SER A 5 0.35 6.66 2.26
C SER A 5 0.30 6.01 3.64
N LEU A 6 -0.52 4.98 3.77
CA LEU A 6 -0.52 4.12 4.95
C LEU A 6 0.80 3.35 4.96
N GLN A 7 1.59 3.57 6.00
CA GLN A 7 2.81 2.82 6.25
C GLN A 7 2.45 1.43 6.81
N PRO A 8 3.21 0.38 6.47
CA PRO A 8 3.06 -0.92 7.10
C PRO A 8 3.22 -0.83 8.62
N TYR A 9 2.49 -1.68 9.36
CA TYR A 9 2.64 -1.78 10.80
C TYR A 9 3.89 -2.59 11.15
N GLU A 10 4.79 -2.01 11.95
CA GLU A 10 5.95 -2.73 12.48
C GLU A 10 5.58 -3.42 13.79
N ARG A 11 5.48 -4.75 13.74
CA ARG A 11 5.04 -5.58 14.86
C ARG A 11 6.06 -5.61 15.99
N THR A 12 5.59 -5.54 17.23
CA THR A 12 6.43 -5.82 18.41
C THR A 12 6.35 -7.31 18.79
N GLU A 13 7.48 -7.93 19.09
CA GLU A 13 7.50 -9.29 19.63
C GLU A 13 7.59 -9.28 21.15
N TRP A 14 6.55 -9.78 21.80
CA TRP A 14 6.50 -9.96 23.24
C TRP A 14 7.16 -11.28 23.61
N ILE A 15 7.84 -11.31 24.76
CA ILE A 15 8.53 -12.47 25.31
C ILE A 15 8.08 -12.65 26.76
N ASP A 16 7.68 -13.87 27.12
CA ASP A 16 7.42 -14.23 28.51
C ASP A 16 8.73 -14.64 29.18
N HIS A 17 8.85 -14.34 30.47
CA HIS A 17 9.96 -14.77 31.32
C HIS A 17 11.31 -14.19 30.87
N LEU A 18 11.55 -12.93 31.23
CA LEU A 18 12.85 -12.28 31.05
C LEU A 18 13.80 -12.70 32.19
N VAL A 19 14.91 -13.34 31.82
CA VAL A 19 16.02 -13.66 32.73
C VAL A 19 17.20 -12.76 32.42
N ASP A 20 17.80 -12.18 33.45
CA ASP A 20 19.08 -11.50 33.31
C ASP A 20 20.17 -12.53 33.00
N ILE A 21 20.88 -12.31 31.88
CA ILE A 21 21.93 -13.17 31.34
C ILE A 21 23.12 -13.27 32.31
N ILE A 22 23.35 -12.24 33.12
CA ILE A 22 24.53 -12.14 34.00
C ILE A 22 24.23 -12.68 35.40
N THR A 23 23.05 -12.37 35.94
CA THR A 23 22.71 -12.69 37.34
C THR A 23 21.80 -13.91 37.48
N GLY A 24 21.21 -14.40 36.38
CA GLY A 24 20.20 -15.46 36.41
C GLY A 24 18.91 -15.06 37.14
N ALA A 25 18.78 -13.78 37.51
CA ALA A 25 17.62 -13.26 38.21
C ALA A 25 16.43 -13.19 37.24
N ILE A 26 15.30 -13.69 37.69
CA ILE A 26 14.04 -13.58 36.94
C ILE A 26 13.54 -12.15 37.12
N ILE A 27 13.61 -11.35 36.06
CA ILE A 27 13.16 -9.94 36.05
C ILE A 27 11.62 -9.89 36.00
N GLN A 28 10.99 -10.88 35.37
CA GLN A 28 9.54 -10.99 35.28
C GLN A 28 9.11 -12.46 35.37
N GLN A 29 8.42 -12.83 36.45
CA GLN A 29 7.61 -14.04 36.46
C GLN A 29 6.29 -13.71 35.79
N GLY A 30 6.03 -14.33 34.63
CA GLY A 30 4.90 -14.09 33.73
C GLY A 30 3.70 -13.33 34.29
N THR A 31 3.32 -12.27 33.60
CA THR A 31 2.13 -11.46 33.90
C THR A 31 0.86 -12.27 33.56
N PRO A 32 -0.32 -12.00 34.16
CA PRO A 32 -1.57 -12.67 33.76
C PRO A 32 -1.89 -12.58 32.26
N ILE A 33 -1.33 -11.56 31.60
CA ILE A 33 -1.26 -11.46 30.14
C ILE A 33 0.06 -12.10 29.68
N ASN A 34 -0.04 -13.17 28.88
CA ASN A 34 1.10 -13.94 28.39
C ASN A 34 1.51 -13.53 26.97
N GLN A 35 2.78 -13.79 26.62
CA GLN A 35 3.41 -13.54 25.32
C GLN A 35 2.52 -14.00 24.16
N ARG A 36 1.97 -15.21 24.26
CA ARG A 36 1.16 -15.78 23.18
C ARG A 36 -0.05 -14.91 22.87
N ARG A 37 -0.76 -14.39 23.88
CA ARG A 37 -1.93 -13.54 23.67
C ARG A 37 -1.55 -12.17 23.10
N LEU A 38 -0.44 -11.59 23.56
CA LEU A 38 0.04 -10.31 23.05
C LEU A 38 0.50 -10.42 21.60
N ASN A 39 1.31 -11.44 21.27
CA ASN A 39 1.75 -11.66 19.90
C ASN A 39 0.57 -11.94 18.95
N ASN A 40 -0.49 -12.61 19.41
CA ASN A 40 -1.70 -12.76 18.60
C ASN A 40 -2.40 -11.43 18.30
N ILE A 41 -2.40 -10.48 19.24
CA ILE A 41 -2.96 -9.13 19.01
C ILE A 41 -2.09 -8.38 18.00
N GLU A 42 -0.78 -8.43 18.18
CA GLU A 42 0.23 -7.85 17.30
C GLU A 42 0.09 -8.36 15.86
N HIS A 43 -0.10 -9.68 15.67
CA HIS A 43 -0.43 -10.27 14.36
C HIS A 43 -1.75 -9.73 13.80
N GLY A 44 -2.81 -9.65 14.62
CA GLY A 44 -4.11 -9.13 14.17
C GLY A 44 -4.04 -7.67 13.71
N VAL A 45 -3.23 -6.84 14.37
CA VAL A 45 -3.02 -5.44 13.96
C VAL A 45 -2.24 -5.36 12.65
N GLU A 46 -1.19 -6.17 12.51
CA GLU A 46 -0.40 -6.28 11.28
C GLU A 46 -1.28 -6.70 10.08
N ASP A 47 -2.05 -7.77 10.24
CA ASP A 47 -2.92 -8.32 9.20
C ASP A 47 -3.96 -7.29 8.73
N VAL A 48 -4.68 -6.66 9.66
CA VAL A 48 -5.68 -5.63 9.33
C VAL A 48 -5.03 -4.41 8.67
N THR A 49 -3.85 -4.00 9.12
CA THR A 49 -3.14 -2.87 8.51
C THR A 49 -2.76 -3.17 7.06
N ASN A 50 -2.24 -4.37 6.81
CA ASN A 50 -1.88 -4.82 5.46
C ASN A 50 -3.10 -4.93 4.55
N GLU A 51 -4.24 -5.44 5.05
CA GLU A 51 -5.50 -5.51 4.31
C GLU A 51 -6.01 -4.11 3.94
N VAL A 52 -5.97 -3.17 4.89
CA VAL A 52 -6.40 -1.78 4.64
C VAL A 52 -5.50 -1.09 3.61
N ILE A 53 -4.18 -1.34 3.64
CA ILE A 53 -3.27 -0.86 2.60
C ILE A 53 -3.69 -1.38 1.22
N GLY A 54 -3.99 -2.69 1.11
CA GLY A 54 -4.47 -3.30 -0.13
C GLY A 54 -5.77 -2.67 -0.63
N HIS A 55 -6.79 -2.57 0.21
CA HIS A 55 -8.06 -1.92 -0.14
C HIS A 55 -7.88 -0.47 -0.59
N CYS A 56 -6.96 0.25 0.03
CA CYS A 56 -6.70 1.63 -0.29
C CYS A 56 -6.04 1.79 -1.69
N GLN A 57 -5.19 0.84 -2.10
CA GLN A 57 -4.67 0.77 -3.48
C GLN A 57 -5.78 0.46 -4.48
N GLU A 58 -6.64 -0.52 -4.18
CA GLU A 58 -7.78 -0.87 -5.03
C GLU A 58 -8.74 0.31 -5.22
N LEU A 59 -9.08 1.03 -4.14
CA LEU A 59 -9.94 2.21 -4.19
C LEU A 59 -9.30 3.34 -5.02
N ALA A 60 -7.98 3.51 -4.95
CA ALA A 60 -7.27 4.48 -5.77
C ALA A 60 -7.35 4.12 -7.27
N SER A 61 -7.21 2.84 -7.60
CA SER A 61 -7.40 2.33 -8.97
C SER A 61 -8.83 2.58 -9.45
N MET A 62 -9.82 2.12 -8.68
CA MET A 62 -11.25 2.30 -9.02
C MET A 62 -11.62 3.76 -9.21
N ARG A 63 -11.09 4.67 -8.38
CA ARG A 63 -11.33 6.12 -8.53
C ARG A 63 -10.78 6.64 -9.86
N THR A 64 -9.62 6.17 -10.27
CA THR A 64 -8.98 6.55 -11.53
C THR A 64 -9.80 6.04 -12.72
N ASP A 65 -10.27 4.80 -12.65
CA ASP A 65 -11.16 4.22 -13.67
C ASP A 65 -12.47 5.00 -13.79
N LEU A 66 -13.08 5.36 -12.66
CA LEU A 66 -14.30 6.18 -12.64
C LEU A 66 -14.08 7.56 -13.24
N GLN A 67 -12.95 8.21 -12.94
CA GLN A 67 -12.60 9.50 -13.54
C GLN A 67 -12.42 9.37 -15.05
N THR A 68 -11.72 8.32 -15.49
CA THR A 68 -11.49 8.01 -16.90
C THR A 68 -12.80 7.77 -17.65
N LEU A 69 -13.70 6.96 -17.09
CA LEU A 69 -15.02 6.69 -17.67
C LEU A 69 -15.88 7.94 -17.71
N LYS A 70 -15.84 8.76 -16.65
CA LYS A 70 -16.55 10.04 -16.60
C LYS A 70 -16.06 10.97 -17.72
N ASP A 71 -14.76 11.11 -17.88
CA ASP A 71 -14.18 11.98 -18.90
C ASP A 71 -14.45 11.43 -20.31
N ALA A 72 -14.38 10.10 -20.50
CA ALA A 72 -14.72 9.46 -21.76
C ALA A 72 -16.19 9.71 -22.15
N ALA A 73 -17.12 9.59 -21.20
CA ALA A 73 -18.54 9.84 -21.40
C ALA A 73 -18.81 11.31 -21.74
N LEU A 74 -18.19 12.25 -21.03
CA LEU A 74 -18.38 13.69 -21.27
C LEU A 74 -17.78 14.14 -22.61
N ASN A 75 -16.69 13.52 -23.06
CA ASN A 75 -16.00 13.88 -24.30
C ASN A 75 -16.40 13.01 -25.51
N ASN A 76 -17.46 12.20 -25.39
CA ASN A 76 -17.92 11.28 -26.44
C ASN A 76 -16.80 10.39 -27.01
N MET A 77 -15.90 9.93 -26.13
CA MET A 77 -14.87 8.96 -26.50
C MET A 77 -15.52 7.59 -26.62
N THR A 78 -15.88 7.20 -27.84
CA THR A 78 -16.52 5.91 -28.16
C THR A 78 -15.55 4.74 -28.30
N ASN A 79 -14.23 5.01 -28.25
CA ASN A 79 -13.17 4.02 -28.39
C ASN A 79 -12.56 3.65 -27.01
N ASN A 80 -11.78 2.57 -26.98
CA ASN A 80 -11.12 2.06 -25.77
C ASN A 80 -10.25 3.14 -25.09
N VAL A 81 -10.58 3.48 -23.84
CA VAL A 81 -9.79 4.38 -23.00
C VAL A 81 -9.15 3.56 -21.89
N PHE A 82 -7.82 3.64 -21.78
CA PHE A 82 -7.05 2.98 -20.74
C PHE A 82 -6.28 4.03 -19.95
N VAL A 83 -6.28 3.89 -18.63
CA VAL A 83 -5.38 4.66 -17.76
C VAL A 83 -4.49 3.67 -17.04
N VAL A 84 -3.19 3.90 -17.14
CA VAL A 84 -2.15 3.14 -16.47
C VAL A 84 -1.30 4.12 -15.67
N SER A 85 -1.11 3.82 -14.40
CA SER A 85 -0.20 4.55 -13.52
C SER A 85 1.12 3.81 -13.47
N PHE A 86 2.21 4.52 -13.70
CA PHE A 86 3.57 3.98 -13.63
C PHE A 86 4.26 4.51 -12.37
N ASP A 87 5.14 3.71 -11.76
CA ASP A 87 5.91 4.11 -10.58
C ASP A 87 6.91 5.25 -10.88
N GLY A 88 7.31 5.41 -12.15
CA GLY A 88 8.19 6.48 -12.62
C GLY A 88 8.16 6.61 -14.15
N LEU A 89 8.72 7.71 -14.66
CA LEU A 89 8.78 7.98 -16.11
C LEU A 89 9.78 7.07 -16.85
N ASP A 90 10.73 6.48 -16.13
CA ASP A 90 11.74 5.58 -16.70
C ASP A 90 11.16 4.23 -17.16
N SER A 91 9.92 3.89 -16.75
CA SER A 91 9.25 2.66 -17.18
C SER A 91 8.50 2.80 -18.50
N LEU A 92 8.57 3.96 -19.17
CA LEU A 92 7.87 4.22 -20.43
C LEU A 92 8.85 4.35 -21.60
N ASP A 93 8.93 3.32 -22.45
CA ASP A 93 9.67 3.38 -23.71
C ASP A 93 8.70 3.60 -24.89
N ILE A 94 8.83 4.75 -25.57
CA ILE A 94 8.00 5.11 -26.73
C ILE A 94 8.74 4.65 -27.99
N GLN A 95 8.44 3.44 -28.45
CA GLN A 95 9.11 2.85 -29.63
C GLN A 95 8.71 3.53 -30.95
N LYS A 96 7.56 4.21 -31.02
CA LYS A 96 7.07 4.90 -32.22
C LYS A 96 6.10 6.03 -31.88
N GLY A 97 6.26 7.17 -32.56
CA GLY A 97 5.39 8.36 -32.44
C GLY A 97 6.19 9.64 -32.18
N ILE A 98 5.53 10.79 -32.29
CA ILE A 98 6.11 12.10 -31.95
C ILE A 98 5.51 12.56 -30.63
N PHE A 99 6.36 12.77 -29.62
CA PHE A 99 5.93 13.33 -28.34
C PHE A 99 5.88 14.86 -28.39
N ASP A 100 4.70 15.43 -28.20
CA ASP A 100 4.51 16.87 -28.03
C ASP A 100 4.69 17.24 -26.55
N GLN A 101 5.77 17.97 -26.26
CA GLN A 101 6.14 18.35 -24.89
C GLN A 101 5.24 19.42 -24.26
N THR A 102 4.48 20.17 -25.08
CA THR A 102 3.55 21.22 -24.62
C THR A 102 2.21 20.62 -24.24
N MET A 103 1.65 19.77 -25.10
CA MET A 103 0.37 19.10 -24.84
C MET A 103 0.51 17.82 -24.02
N LYS A 104 1.73 17.31 -23.81
CA LYS A 104 2.00 16.03 -23.14
C LYS A 104 1.28 14.86 -23.81
N ARG A 105 1.23 14.85 -25.15
CA ARG A 105 0.56 13.83 -25.97
C ARG A 105 1.52 13.20 -26.95
N VAL A 106 1.34 11.90 -27.21
CA VAL A 106 2.04 11.18 -28.28
C VAL A 106 1.11 11.09 -29.49
N TYR A 107 1.62 11.49 -30.65
CA TYR A 107 0.95 11.35 -31.93
C TYR A 107 1.54 10.15 -32.69
N ALA A 108 0.67 9.43 -33.40
CA ALA A 108 1.06 8.30 -34.25
C ALA A 108 1.77 8.77 -35.53
#